data_AF-A0A957YSE6-F1
#
_entry.id   AF-A0A957YSE6-F1
#
_cell.length_a   1.000
_cell.length_b   1.000
_cell.length_c   1.000
_cell.angle_alpha   90.00
_cell.angle_beta   90.00
_cell.angle_gamma   90.00
#
_symmetry.space_group_name_H-M   'P 1'
#
loop_
_entity.id
_entity.type
_entity.pdbx_description
1 polymer ?
#
loop_
_entity_poly.entity_id
_entity_poly.type
_entity_poly.pdbx_seq_one_letter_code
_entity_poly.pdbx_strand_id
1 'polypeptide(L)'
;MEYIDLYLIHWPSAGAKYEDTFRALNKLVRDGKVKNLGVSNFDLPLLKKAQSLSETPIITNQVPFSLSDRSYVKNGVLEYCQQNDILLTAYSPVDEGSLRSNKTLEGIAKAHNATIYQIVLAWIVALPRVIAIPMSFNPDHIRENFEAADIRLSAGEMEQLTNS
;
A
#
# COMPACT_ATOMS: atom_id res chain seq x y z
N MET A 1 -25.19 -1.40 -8.80
CA MET A 1 -24.15 -1.79 -7.82
C MET A 1 -24.84 -1.84 -6.46
N GLU A 2 -24.95 -3.01 -5.84
CA GLU A 2 -25.76 -3.21 -4.62
C GLU A 2 -24.97 -2.98 -3.33
N TYR A 3 -23.64 -3.13 -3.38
CA TYR A 3 -22.73 -2.89 -2.26
C TYR A 3 -21.32 -2.49 -2.77
N ILE A 4 -20.45 -2.03 -1.87
CA ILE A 4 -19.02 -1.75 -2.11
C ILE A 4 -18.17 -2.73 -1.29
N ASP A 5 -17.17 -3.40 -1.89
CA ASP A 5 -16.32 -4.37 -1.16
C ASP A 5 -15.46 -3.71 -0.08
N LEU A 6 -14.92 -2.50 -0.34
CA LEU A 6 -14.05 -1.77 0.58
C LEU A 6 -14.33 -0.27 0.52
N TYR A 7 -14.64 0.33 1.67
CA TYR A 7 -14.80 1.78 1.81
C TYR A 7 -13.67 2.38 2.64
N LEU A 8 -13.00 3.39 2.10
CA LEU A 8 -11.87 4.07 2.75
C LEU A 8 -12.25 5.48 3.19
N ILE A 9 -11.83 5.88 4.40
CA ILE A 9 -11.68 7.31 4.70
C ILE A 9 -10.46 7.81 3.93
N HIS A 10 -10.69 8.69 2.94
CA HIS A 10 -9.67 9.04 1.94
C HIS A 10 -8.49 9.87 2.49
N TRP A 11 -8.77 10.84 3.35
CA TRP A 11 -7.75 11.64 4.03
C TRP A 11 -8.18 11.96 5.45
N PRO A 12 -7.23 12.10 6.39
CA PRO A 12 -7.53 12.71 7.66
C PRO A 12 -7.93 14.17 7.46
N SER A 13 -8.94 14.62 8.22
CA SER A 13 -9.41 16.00 8.17
C SER A 13 -9.37 16.65 9.55
N ALA A 14 -8.82 17.87 9.60
CA ALA A 14 -8.81 18.68 10.80
C ALA A 14 -10.25 19.02 11.20
N GLY A 15 -10.66 18.61 12.40
CA GLY A 15 -12.03 18.79 12.90
C GLY A 15 -12.99 17.64 12.61
N ALA A 16 -12.53 16.56 11.96
CA ALA A 16 -13.34 15.35 11.78
C ALA A 16 -13.72 14.73 13.14
N LYS A 17 -15.02 14.47 13.31
CA LYS A 17 -15.56 13.69 14.43
C LYS A 17 -15.51 12.22 14.08
N TYR A 18 -14.34 11.60 14.21
CA TYR A 18 -14.12 10.21 13.79
C TYR A 18 -15.08 9.22 14.47
N GLU A 19 -15.50 9.50 15.69
CA GLU A 19 -16.51 8.72 16.42
C GLU A 19 -17.84 8.68 15.66
N ASP A 20 -18.30 9.82 15.13
CA ASP A 20 -19.51 9.91 14.32
C ASP A 20 -19.30 9.26 12.94
N THR A 21 -18.13 9.46 12.33
CA THR A 21 -17.76 8.86 11.05
C THR A 21 -17.77 7.34 11.12
N PHE A 22 -17.08 6.74 12.10
CA PHE A 22 -17.05 5.29 12.26
C PHE A 22 -18.42 4.73 12.65
N ARG A 23 -19.23 5.46 13.43
CA ARG A 23 -20.63 5.05 13.69
C ARG A 23 -21.44 4.96 12.38
N ALA A 24 -21.28 5.92 11.47
CA ALA A 24 -21.95 5.90 10.18
C ALA A 24 -21.41 4.78 9.26
N LEU A 25 -20.09 4.61 9.17
CA LEU A 25 -19.47 3.54 8.38
C LEU A 25 -19.87 2.14 8.86
N ASN A 26 -19.88 1.90 10.17
CA ASN A 26 -20.34 0.64 10.75
C ASN A 26 -21.83 0.39 10.49
N LYS A 27 -22.65 1.44 10.41
CA LYS A 27 -24.05 1.30 9.97
C LYS A 27 -24.12 0.83 8.51
N LEU A 28 -23.30 1.38 7.60
CA LEU A 28 -23.27 0.92 6.20
C LEU A 28 -22.88 -0.55 6.09
N VAL A 29 -21.99 -1.02 6.96
CA VAL A 29 -21.63 -2.44 7.04
C VAL A 29 -22.81 -3.29 7.50
N ARG A 30 -23.48 -2.91 8.59
CA ARG A 30 -24.69 -3.61 9.08
C ARG A 30 -25.84 -3.62 8.08
N ASP A 31 -25.99 -2.54 7.31
CA ASP A 31 -27.01 -2.43 6.25
C ASP A 31 -26.64 -3.23 4.99
N GLY A 32 -25.47 -3.89 4.94
CA GLY A 32 -25.00 -4.67 3.78
C GLY A 32 -24.52 -3.82 2.60
N LYS A 33 -24.37 -2.50 2.78
CA LYS A 33 -23.96 -1.58 1.71
C LYS A 33 -22.44 -1.53 1.50
N VAL A 34 -21.67 -1.88 2.53
CA VAL A 34 -20.21 -1.94 2.51
C VAL A 34 -19.78 -3.25 3.16
N LYS A 35 -18.85 -3.99 2.58
CA LYS A 35 -18.34 -5.22 3.21
C LYS A 35 -17.20 -4.96 4.19
N ASN A 36 -16.24 -4.12 3.83
CA ASN A 36 -15.03 -3.89 4.61
C ASN A 36 -14.73 -2.39 4.75
N LEU A 37 -14.03 -2.03 5.83
CA LEU A 37 -13.57 -0.67 6.08
C LEU A 37 -12.05 -0.59 6.03
N GLY A 38 -11.56 0.55 5.56
CA GLY A 38 -10.16 0.91 5.66
C GLY A 38 -10.00 2.42 5.82
N VAL A 39 -8.74 2.84 5.89
CA VAL A 39 -8.36 4.24 5.96
C VAL A 39 -7.30 4.52 4.89
N SER A 40 -7.03 5.79 4.64
CA SER A 40 -6.00 6.23 3.71
C SER A 40 -5.31 7.46 4.30
N ASN A 41 -3.98 7.48 4.20
CA ASN A 41 -3.13 8.57 4.68
C ASN A 41 -3.18 8.79 6.21
N PHE A 42 -3.46 7.74 6.98
CA PHE A 42 -3.48 7.82 8.43
C PHE A 42 -2.07 7.55 8.97
N ASP A 43 -1.54 8.47 9.76
CA ASP A 43 -0.33 8.24 10.52
C ASP A 43 -0.57 7.24 11.68
N LEU A 44 0.48 6.86 12.40
CA LEU A 44 0.39 5.82 13.43
C LEU A 44 -0.61 6.16 14.56
N PRO A 45 -0.60 7.36 15.16
CA PRO A 45 -1.59 7.73 16.18
C PRO A 45 -3.03 7.64 15.65
N LEU A 46 -3.28 8.13 14.44
CA LEU A 46 -4.63 8.14 13.89
C LEU A 46 -5.09 6.76 13.45
N LEU A 47 -4.21 5.91 12.92
CA LEU A 47 -4.52 4.52 12.60
C LEU A 47 -4.90 3.73 13.85
N LYS A 48 -4.17 3.89 14.96
CA LYS A 48 -4.53 3.31 16.26
C LYS A 48 -5.89 3.81 16.75
N LYS A 49 -6.14 5.12 16.62
CA LYS A 49 -7.44 5.70 16.96
C LYS A 49 -8.56 5.08 16.10
N ALA A 50 -8.36 4.95 14.79
CA ALA A 50 -9.32 4.33 13.88
C ALA A 50 -9.67 2.89 14.29
N GLN A 51 -8.66 2.07 14.61
CA GLN A 51 -8.90 0.71 15.12
C GLN A 51 -9.69 0.69 16.42
N SER A 52 -9.45 1.63 17.34
CA SER A 52 -10.20 1.69 18.60
C SER A 52 -11.66 2.14 18.45
N LEU A 53 -11.97 2.93 17.41
CA LEU A 53 -13.30 3.50 17.19
C LEU A 53 -14.21 2.66 16.29
N SER A 54 -13.64 1.82 15.45
CA SER A 54 -14.41 1.03 14.48
C SER A 54 -14.82 -0.32 15.07
N GLU A 55 -16.12 -0.62 15.03
CA GLU A 55 -16.64 -1.95 15.37
C GLU A 55 -16.26 -3.00 14.31
N THR A 56 -16.21 -2.60 13.03
CA THR A 56 -15.74 -3.42 11.91
C THR A 56 -14.22 -3.27 11.78
N PRO A 57 -13.45 -4.35 11.57
CA PRO A 57 -12.00 -4.29 11.41
C PRO A 57 -11.57 -3.31 10.31
N ILE A 58 -10.53 -2.51 10.61
CA ILE A 58 -9.83 -1.69 9.62
C ILE A 58 -8.82 -2.58 8.92
N ILE A 59 -9.11 -3.01 7.69
CA ILE A 59 -8.33 -4.03 6.99
C ILE A 59 -7.16 -3.46 6.18
N THR A 60 -7.14 -2.15 5.93
CA THR A 60 -6.05 -1.50 5.20
C THR A 60 -5.83 -0.05 5.62
N ASN A 61 -4.58 0.40 5.49
CA ASN A 61 -4.22 1.82 5.37
C ASN A 61 -3.57 2.06 4.00
N GLN A 62 -4.22 2.86 3.15
CA GLN A 62 -3.72 3.20 1.82
C GLN A 62 -2.83 4.45 1.90
N VAL A 63 -1.56 4.35 1.52
CA VAL A 63 -0.54 5.39 1.77
C VAL A 63 0.45 5.46 0.60
N PRO A 64 1.15 6.60 0.40
CA PRO A 64 2.24 6.66 -0.56
C PRO A 64 3.36 5.76 -0.05
N PHE A 65 3.82 4.84 -0.90
CA PHE A 65 4.90 3.94 -0.56
C PHE A 65 5.63 3.46 -1.80
N SER A 66 6.92 3.77 -1.89
CA SER A 66 7.82 3.42 -2.98
C SER A 66 9.25 3.23 -2.46
N LEU A 67 10.21 2.91 -3.34
CA LEU A 67 11.63 2.91 -2.96
C LEU A 67 12.09 4.29 -2.46
N SER A 68 11.62 5.37 -3.08
CA SER A 68 11.98 6.75 -2.74
C SER A 68 11.20 7.31 -1.55
N ASP A 69 9.93 6.91 -1.38
CA ASP A 69 9.08 7.31 -0.25
C ASP A 69 8.82 6.15 0.71
N ARG A 70 9.58 6.15 1.80
CA ARG A 70 9.44 5.21 2.93
C ARG A 70 8.96 5.91 4.21
N SER A 71 8.28 7.04 4.10
CA SER A 71 7.82 7.85 5.24
C SER A 71 6.93 7.04 6.20
N TYR A 72 6.01 6.22 5.66
CA TYR A 72 5.12 5.35 6.44
C TYR A 72 5.80 4.10 7.03
N VAL A 73 7.04 3.81 6.64
CA VAL A 73 7.90 2.84 7.34
C VAL A 73 8.57 3.52 8.51
N LYS A 74 9.17 4.69 8.27
CA LYS A 74 9.92 5.46 9.28
C LYS A 74 9.05 5.93 10.45
N ASN A 75 7.75 6.14 10.23
CA ASN A 75 6.80 6.55 11.26
C ASN A 75 6.12 5.36 11.99
N GLY A 76 6.53 4.11 11.71
CA GLY A 76 6.02 2.90 12.37
C GLY A 76 4.66 2.39 11.87
N VAL A 77 4.07 2.98 10.83
CA VAL A 77 2.78 2.51 10.28
C VAL A 77 2.92 1.12 9.67
N LEU A 78 3.95 0.85 8.86
CA LEU A 78 4.12 -0.49 8.26
C LEU A 78 4.27 -1.58 9.33
N GLU A 79 5.11 -1.34 10.34
CA GLU A 79 5.32 -2.29 11.44
C GLU A 79 4.01 -2.54 12.19
N TYR A 80 3.27 -1.48 12.52
CA TYR A 80 1.97 -1.62 13.18
C TYR A 80 0.97 -2.40 12.33
N CYS A 81 0.92 -2.14 11.02
CA CYS A 81 0.06 -2.88 10.10
C CYS A 81 0.40 -4.39 10.11
N GLN A 82 1.68 -4.73 10.04
CA GLN A 82 2.16 -6.12 10.06
C GLN A 82 1.81 -6.84 11.37
N GLN A 83 1.91 -6.15 12.51
CA GLN A 83 1.62 -6.68 13.84
C GLN A 83 0.11 -6.86 14.11
N ASN A 84 -0.76 -6.11 13.42
CA ASN A 84 -2.21 -6.03 13.71
C ASN A 84 -3.09 -6.54 12.57
N ASP A 85 -2.54 -7.37 11.67
CA ASP A 85 -3.28 -7.97 10.54
C ASP A 85 -3.93 -6.92 9.60
N ILE A 86 -3.29 -5.77 9.43
CA ILE A 86 -3.72 -4.69 8.54
C ILE A 86 -2.84 -4.70 7.28
N LEU A 87 -3.43 -4.54 6.11
CA LEU A 87 -2.68 -4.34 4.88
C LEU A 87 -2.19 -2.89 4.76
N LEU A 88 -0.97 -2.70 4.27
CA LEU A 88 -0.56 -1.42 3.70
C LEU A 88 -0.85 -1.47 2.19
N THR A 89 -1.73 -0.58 1.72
CA THR A 89 -2.01 -0.45 0.28
C THR A 89 -1.16 0.68 -0.28
N ALA A 90 -0.10 0.35 -1.01
CA ALA A 90 0.83 1.28 -1.60
C ALA A 90 0.25 1.92 -2.87
N TYR A 91 -0.04 3.22 -2.81
CA TYR A 91 -0.29 4.02 -4.00
C TYR A 91 0.98 4.75 -4.44
N SER A 92 1.03 5.14 -5.72
CA SER A 92 2.22 5.66 -6.38
C SER A 92 3.47 4.80 -6.12
N PRO A 93 3.40 3.48 -6.34
CA PRO A 93 4.49 2.56 -6.02
C PRO A 93 5.77 2.79 -6.85
N VAL A 94 5.63 3.50 -7.97
CA VAL A 94 6.68 3.77 -8.94
C VAL A 94 6.84 5.28 -9.07
N ASP A 95 8.05 5.77 -8.83
CA ASP A 95 8.42 7.18 -8.99
C ASP A 95 9.48 7.29 -10.09
N GLU A 96 9.06 7.54 -11.34
CA GLU A 96 9.95 7.50 -12.51
C GLU A 96 11.19 8.41 -12.39
N GLY A 97 11.08 9.52 -11.66
CA GLY A 97 12.18 10.48 -11.52
C GLY A 97 13.36 9.94 -10.71
N SER A 98 13.08 9.18 -9.65
CA SER A 98 14.11 8.64 -8.76
C SER A 98 14.69 7.30 -9.23
N LEU A 99 14.01 6.58 -10.13
CA LEU A 99 14.42 5.25 -10.56
C LEU A 99 15.47 5.25 -11.68
N ARG A 100 15.48 6.26 -12.56
CA ARG A 100 16.30 6.29 -13.79
C ARG A 100 17.82 6.39 -13.57
N SER A 101 18.28 6.60 -12.34
CA SER A 101 19.71 6.70 -12.01
C SER A 101 20.18 5.67 -10.98
N ASN A 102 19.32 4.73 -10.60
CA ASN A 102 19.65 3.70 -9.61
C ASN A 102 20.35 2.50 -10.27
N LYS A 103 21.69 2.48 -10.23
CA LYS A 103 22.51 1.40 -10.81
C LYS A 103 22.24 0.03 -10.19
N THR A 104 21.85 -0.03 -8.91
CA THR A 104 21.48 -1.28 -8.24
C THR A 104 20.22 -1.85 -8.87
N LEU A 105 19.22 -1.01 -9.07
CA LEU A 105 17.96 -1.38 -9.72
C LEU A 105 18.18 -1.84 -11.16
N GLU A 106 19.03 -1.15 -11.93
CA GLU A 106 19.40 -1.55 -13.30
C GLU A 106 20.08 -2.93 -13.33
N GLY A 107 21.00 -3.18 -12.39
CA GLY A 107 21.72 -4.45 -12.28
C GLY A 107 20.78 -5.62 -12.00
N ILE A 108 19.86 -5.44 -11.04
CA ILE A 108 18.85 -6.45 -10.68
C ILE A 108 17.87 -6.66 -11.84
N ALA A 109 17.37 -5.59 -12.46
CA ALA A 109 16.47 -5.68 -13.61
C ALA A 109 17.09 -6.52 -14.75
N LYS A 110 18.37 -6.29 -15.05
CA LYS A 110 19.12 -7.09 -16.03
C LYS A 110 19.24 -8.56 -15.63
N ALA A 111 19.49 -8.85 -14.36
CA ALA A 111 19.63 -10.22 -13.86
C ALA A 111 18.33 -11.04 -14.00
N HIS A 112 17.17 -10.38 -13.86
CA HIS A 112 15.84 -11.00 -13.98
C HIS A 112 15.23 -10.89 -15.39
N ASN A 113 15.94 -10.30 -16.36
CA ASN A 113 15.39 -9.97 -17.68
C ASN A 113 14.05 -9.21 -17.59
N ALA A 114 13.99 -8.24 -16.69
CA ALA A 114 12.80 -7.47 -16.34
C ALA A 114 13.06 -5.96 -16.48
N THR A 115 12.00 -5.15 -16.47
CA THR A 115 12.13 -3.70 -16.40
C THR A 115 12.40 -3.24 -14.97
N ILE A 116 13.00 -2.05 -14.81
CA ILE A 116 13.19 -1.45 -13.49
C ILE A 116 11.85 -1.31 -12.73
N TYR A 117 10.75 -1.07 -13.46
CA TYR A 117 9.41 -0.95 -12.89
C TYR A 117 8.91 -2.27 -12.31
N GLN A 118 9.14 -3.37 -13.03
CA GLN A 118 8.82 -4.71 -12.54
C GLN A 118 9.60 -5.05 -11.27
N ILE A 119 10.88 -4.68 -11.18
CA ILE A 119 11.68 -4.90 -9.97
C ILE A 119 11.14 -4.09 -8.78
N VAL A 120 10.75 -2.84 -8.97
CA VAL A 120 10.13 -2.02 -7.91
C VAL A 120 8.85 -2.66 -7.41
N LEU A 121 7.96 -3.07 -8.32
CA LEU A 121 6.70 -3.71 -7.95
C LEU A 121 6.93 -5.05 -7.26
N ALA A 122 7.86 -5.87 -7.78
CA ALA A 122 8.27 -7.14 -7.18
C ALA A 122 8.78 -6.96 -5.74
N TRP A 123 9.57 -5.90 -5.50
CA TRP A 123 10.05 -5.55 -4.16
C TRP A 123 8.88 -5.19 -3.23
N ILE A 124 7.93 -4.34 -3.68
CA ILE A 124 6.78 -3.94 -2.85
C ILE A 124 5.92 -5.14 -2.47
N VAL A 125 5.56 -6.00 -3.45
CA VAL A 125 4.66 -7.14 -3.19
C VAL A 125 5.33 -8.29 -2.44
N ALA A 126 6.66 -8.34 -2.42
CA ALA A 126 7.41 -9.29 -1.60
C ALA A 126 7.41 -8.91 -0.11
N LEU A 127 7.07 -7.66 0.25
CA LEU A 127 7.01 -7.23 1.64
C LEU A 127 5.77 -7.83 2.35
N PRO A 128 5.92 -8.34 3.59
CA PRO A 128 4.79 -8.85 4.35
C PRO A 128 3.72 -7.77 4.54
N ARG A 129 2.46 -8.15 4.26
CA ARG A 129 1.27 -7.29 4.44
C ARG A 129 1.29 -6.00 3.61
N VAL A 130 1.96 -6.00 2.46
CA VAL A 130 1.92 -4.88 1.52
C VAL A 130 1.27 -5.32 0.21
N ILE A 131 0.36 -4.50 -0.31
CA ILE A 131 -0.18 -4.63 -1.66
C ILE A 131 0.10 -3.34 -2.43
N ALA A 132 0.27 -3.42 -3.74
CA ALA A 132 0.49 -2.26 -4.60
C ALA A 132 -0.71 -2.01 -5.51
N ILE A 133 -1.05 -0.74 -5.74
CA ILE A 133 -2.05 -0.31 -6.73
C ILE A 133 -1.40 0.60 -7.79
N PRO A 134 -0.57 0.04 -8.70
CA PRO A 134 0.00 0.81 -9.79
C PRO A 134 -1.11 1.25 -10.77
N MET A 135 -1.11 2.53 -11.14
CA MET A 135 -1.98 3.04 -12.19
C MET A 135 -1.26 2.96 -13.54
N SER A 136 -1.93 2.43 -14.56
CA SER A 136 -1.46 2.51 -15.94
C SER A 136 -2.64 2.52 -16.91
N PHE A 137 -2.51 3.30 -17.99
CA PHE A 137 -3.39 3.27 -19.16
C PHE A 137 -2.73 2.63 -20.38
N ASN A 138 -1.45 2.26 -20.29
CA ASN A 138 -0.72 1.59 -21.36
C ASN A 138 -0.86 0.06 -21.19
N PRO A 139 -1.41 -0.67 -22.18
CA PRO A 139 -1.54 -2.13 -22.13
C PRO A 139 -0.23 -2.87 -21.84
N ASP A 140 0.91 -2.36 -22.32
CA ASP A 140 2.20 -3.01 -22.10
C ASP A 140 2.65 -2.85 -20.66
N HIS A 141 2.53 -1.66 -20.08
CA HIS A 141 2.78 -1.45 -18.65
C HIS A 141 1.80 -2.23 -17.77
N ILE A 142 0.54 -2.39 -18.19
CA ILE A 142 -0.42 -3.23 -17.45
C ILE A 142 0.09 -4.67 -17.40
N ARG A 143 0.54 -5.22 -18.53
CA ARG A 143 1.12 -6.56 -18.60
C ARG A 143 2.37 -6.68 -17.73
N GLU A 144 3.29 -5.72 -17.84
CA GLU A 144 4.51 -5.68 -17.01
C GLU A 144 4.17 -5.67 -15.51
N ASN A 145 3.19 -4.87 -15.09
CA ASN A 145 2.74 -4.81 -13.70
C ASN A 145 2.23 -6.17 -13.19
N PHE A 146 1.50 -6.91 -14.04
CA PHE A 146 1.06 -8.26 -13.69
C PHE A 146 2.23 -9.24 -13.59
N GLU A 147 3.13 -9.24 -14.57
CA GLU A 147 4.30 -10.11 -14.60
C GLU A 147 5.29 -9.84 -13.44
N ALA A 148 5.31 -8.61 -12.91
CA ALA A 148 6.11 -8.26 -11.74
C ALA A 148 5.78 -9.13 -10.50
N ALA A 149 4.54 -9.61 -10.39
CA ALA A 149 4.13 -10.48 -9.28
C ALA A 149 4.76 -11.89 -9.33
N ASP A 150 5.30 -12.31 -10.47
CA ASP A 150 5.96 -13.61 -10.66
C ASP A 150 7.47 -13.55 -10.40
N ILE A 151 8.05 -12.35 -10.36
CA ILE A 151 9.47 -12.16 -10.04
C ILE A 151 9.73 -12.54 -8.57
N ARG A 152 10.83 -13.26 -8.34
CA ARG A 152 11.27 -13.67 -7.00
C ARG A 152 12.64 -13.08 -6.74
N LEU A 153 12.66 -11.99 -5.98
CA LEU A 153 13.90 -11.36 -5.53
C LEU A 153 14.51 -12.20 -4.40
N SER A 154 15.82 -12.41 -4.47
CA SER A 154 16.60 -13.03 -3.40
C SER A 154 16.68 -12.12 -2.17
N ALA A 155 17.00 -12.70 -1.01
CA ALA A 155 17.17 -11.91 0.22
C ALA A 155 18.23 -10.80 0.07
N GLY A 156 19.31 -11.07 -0.67
CA GLY A 156 20.35 -10.09 -0.95
C GLY A 156 19.87 -8.95 -1.86
N GLU A 157 19.06 -9.25 -2.87
CA GLU A 157 18.46 -8.22 -3.74
C GLU A 157 17.44 -7.36 -2.98
N MET A 158 16.63 -7.99 -2.13
CA MET A 158 15.70 -7.28 -1.25
C MET A 158 16.43 -6.31 -0.32
N GLU A 159 17.54 -6.74 0.27
CA GLU A 159 18.38 -5.90 1.13
C GLU A 159 19.03 -4.76 0.34
N GLN A 160 19.60 -5.06 -0.82
CA GLN A 160 20.21 -4.05 -1.71
C GLN A 160 19.22 -2.95 -2.10
N LEU A 161 18.00 -3.31 -2.49
CA LEU A 161 16.95 -2.35 -2.85
C LEU A 161 16.48 -1.54 -1.64
N THR A 162 16.38 -2.17 -0.48
CA THR A 162 15.98 -1.49 0.77
C THR A 162 17.04 -0.49 1.25
N ASN A 163 18.30 -0.74 0.96
CA ASN A 163 19.42 0.12 1.37
C ASN A 163 19.89 1.09 0.30
N SER A 164 19.37 1.00 -0.93
CA SER A 164 19.68 1.92 -2.04
C SER A 164 19.04 3.29 -1.91
#